data_AF-A0A841RA50-F1
#
_entry.id   AF-A0A841RA50-F1
#
_cell.length_a   1.000
_cell.length_b   1.000
_cell.length_c   1.000
_cell.angle_alpha   90.00
_cell.angle_beta   90.00
_cell.angle_gamma   90.00
#
_symmetry.space_group_name_H-M   'P 1'
#
loop_
_entity.id
_entity.type
_entity.pdbx_description
1 polymer ?
#
loop_
_entity_poly.entity_id
_entity_poly.type
_entity_poly.pdbx_seq_one_letter_code
_entity_poly.pdbx_strand_id
1 'polypeptide(L)'
;MEQKESLRVLGLSETSTLQDLSTVFRKLVKKYHPDLNRDREEWSTRQMHQLNEAYDAAFTYLSIPVAERIISSAIKSRPEPQQPQHNYRRKRDPQFSRTLETALQYMYSAMETYYQYGLDKIALRREGTRRSRYSSVIRKVKKGFQLLKPLAGSPMTAGEEEELEITVNFFRYFYKNIHIFSIRPADSTAYERKAFRHFTHGSDLIDRIIKEIMFIDFVEPFRRGRLSENIKLAEAELNTIIIDYSEALCLREAEIKKELLYTFLDLTDLQDDGRIAFY
;
A
#
# COMPACT_ATOMS: atom_id res chain seq x y z
N MET A 1 14.59 -3.57 -19.90
CA MET A 1 15.89 -2.91 -20.16
C MET A 1 16.86 -3.30 -19.05
N GLU A 2 18.12 -3.62 -19.35
CA GLU A 2 19.12 -3.93 -18.31
C GLU A 2 19.52 -2.67 -17.53
N GLN A 3 19.89 -2.80 -16.25
CA GLN A 3 20.17 -1.68 -15.34
C GLN A 3 21.34 -0.79 -15.82
N LYS A 4 22.37 -1.38 -16.41
CA LYS A 4 23.51 -0.62 -16.97
C LYS A 4 23.14 0.07 -18.28
N GLU A 5 22.23 -0.51 -19.04
CA GLU A 5 21.72 0.05 -20.29
C GLU A 5 20.81 1.25 -20.02
N SER A 6 19.95 1.17 -19.00
CA SER A 6 19.05 2.27 -18.63
C SER A 6 19.79 3.52 -18.14
N LEU A 7 20.83 3.34 -17.32
CA LEU A 7 21.69 4.45 -16.91
C LEU A 7 22.42 5.09 -18.11
N ARG A 8 22.86 4.29 -19.09
CA ARG A 8 23.48 4.81 -20.32
C ARG A 8 22.49 5.60 -21.18
N VAL A 9 21.26 5.12 -21.35
CA VAL A 9 20.18 5.83 -22.07
C VAL A 9 19.89 7.19 -21.42
N LEU A 10 19.96 7.25 -20.10
CA LEU A 10 19.77 8.48 -19.32
C LEU A 10 21.06 9.31 -19.15
N GLY A 11 22.22 8.84 -19.62
CA GLY A 11 23.50 9.53 -19.44
C GLY A 11 23.95 9.67 -17.98
N LEU A 12 23.56 8.72 -17.13
CA LEU A 12 23.85 8.70 -15.70
C LEU A 12 24.95 7.69 -15.36
N SER A 13 25.65 7.97 -14.27
CA SER A 13 26.65 7.05 -13.70
C SER A 13 25.99 6.08 -12.70
N GLU A 14 26.64 4.96 -12.41
CA GLU A 14 26.16 4.01 -11.39
C GLU A 14 26.10 4.61 -9.97
N THR A 15 26.84 5.70 -9.76
CA THR A 15 26.89 6.50 -8.52
C THR A 15 25.93 7.70 -8.50
N SER A 16 25.16 7.92 -9.56
CA SER A 16 24.23 9.05 -9.65
C SER A 16 23.09 8.92 -8.63
N THR A 17 22.60 10.05 -8.14
CA THR A 17 21.52 10.07 -7.13
C THR A 17 20.13 10.03 -7.79
N LEU A 18 19.10 9.70 -7.02
CA LEU A 18 17.71 9.81 -7.48
C LEU A 18 17.34 11.25 -7.90
N GLN A 19 18.00 12.26 -7.32
CA GLN A 19 17.84 13.66 -7.69
C GLN A 19 18.43 13.95 -9.08
N ASP A 20 19.59 13.37 -9.40
CA ASP A 20 20.19 13.46 -10.74
C ASP A 20 19.30 12.77 -11.78
N LEU A 21 18.76 11.60 -11.44
CA LEU A 21 17.82 10.86 -12.27
C LEU A 21 16.58 11.68 -12.62
N SER A 22 15.92 12.27 -11.62
CA SER A 22 14.76 13.14 -11.81
C SER A 22 15.09 14.39 -12.64
N THR A 23 16.29 14.94 -12.48
CA THR A 23 16.72 16.14 -13.20
C THR A 23 16.99 15.86 -14.67
N VAL A 24 17.67 14.76 -14.97
CA VAL A 24 17.98 14.38 -16.36
C VAL A 24 16.73 13.89 -17.08
N PHE A 25 15.88 13.11 -16.42
CA PHE A 25 14.60 12.68 -16.97
C PHE A 25 13.73 13.88 -17.41
N ARG A 26 13.55 14.87 -16.53
CA ARG A 26 12.78 16.09 -16.86
C ARG A 26 13.37 16.88 -18.05
N LYS A 27 14.70 16.88 -18.21
CA LYS A 27 15.36 17.51 -19.36
C LYS A 27 15.09 16.74 -20.66
N LEU A 28 15.14 15.41 -20.62
CA LEU A 28 14.90 14.55 -21.78
C LEU A 28 13.42 14.50 -22.17
N VAL A 29 12.50 14.53 -21.21
CA VAL A 29 11.05 14.65 -21.49
C VAL A 29 10.77 15.94 -22.26
N LYS A 30 11.35 17.08 -21.86
CA LYS A 30 11.21 18.34 -22.62
C LYS A 30 11.80 18.27 -24.02
N LYS A 31 12.81 17.43 -24.24
CA LYS A 31 13.45 17.25 -25.55
C LYS A 31 12.63 16.35 -26.47
N TYR A 32 12.00 15.31 -25.91
CA TYR A 32 11.28 14.26 -26.64
C TYR A 32 9.77 14.32 -26.48
N HIS A 33 9.19 15.42 -25.98
CA HIS A 33 7.74 15.53 -25.84
C HIS A 33 7.08 15.61 -27.23
N PRO A 34 6.03 14.81 -27.52
CA PRO A 34 5.30 14.87 -28.80
C PRO A 34 4.80 16.27 -29.16
N ASP A 35 4.27 17.03 -28.19
CA ASP A 35 3.78 18.39 -28.41
C ASP A 35 4.84 19.39 -28.91
N LEU A 36 6.13 19.13 -28.62
CA LEU A 36 7.27 19.95 -29.03
C LEU A 36 7.93 19.46 -30.31
N ASN A 37 7.57 18.26 -30.80
CA ASN A 37 8.12 17.60 -31.98
C ASN A 37 6.99 17.14 -32.92
N ARG A 38 6.08 18.05 -33.25
CA ARG A 38 4.84 17.77 -34.02
C ARG A 38 5.12 17.29 -35.45
N ASP A 39 6.28 17.63 -36.00
CA ASP A 39 6.75 17.19 -37.31
C ASP A 39 7.33 15.77 -37.31
N ARG A 40 7.57 15.18 -36.12
CA ARG A 40 8.20 13.86 -35.93
C ARG A 40 7.55 13.07 -34.79
N GLU A 41 6.22 13.04 -34.78
CA GLU A 41 5.42 12.47 -33.69
C GLU A 41 5.75 10.99 -33.39
N GLU A 42 5.92 10.16 -34.42
CA GLU A 42 6.25 8.74 -34.24
C GLU A 42 7.63 8.52 -33.58
N TRP A 43 8.62 9.31 -33.99
CA TRP A 43 9.96 9.28 -33.39
C TRP A 43 9.93 9.76 -31.94
N SER A 44 9.21 10.86 -31.69
CA SER A 44 9.02 11.44 -30.35
C SER A 44 8.36 10.44 -29.40
N THR A 45 7.32 9.75 -29.85
CA THR A 45 6.61 8.72 -29.09
C THR A 45 7.51 7.54 -28.75
N ARG A 46 8.30 7.03 -29.71
CA ARG A 46 9.26 5.95 -29.46
C ARG A 46 10.36 6.36 -28.46
N GLN A 47 10.88 7.58 -28.58
CA GLN A 47 11.89 8.10 -27.66
C GLN A 47 11.32 8.33 -26.26
N MET A 48 10.09 8.81 -26.13
CA MET A 48 9.42 8.98 -24.84
C MET A 48 9.14 7.63 -24.16
N HIS A 49 8.72 6.62 -24.92
CA HIS A 49 8.55 5.25 -24.40
C HIS A 49 9.87 4.67 -23.88
N GLN A 50 10.94 4.74 -24.68
CA GLN A 50 12.27 4.27 -24.28
C GLN A 50 12.81 5.03 -23.06
N LEU A 51 12.53 6.33 -22.97
CA LEU A 51 12.92 7.17 -21.84
C LEU A 51 12.20 6.77 -20.55
N ASN A 52 10.91 6.46 -20.62
CA ASN A 52 10.12 5.99 -19.47
C ASN A 52 10.63 4.62 -18.98
N GLU A 53 10.85 3.67 -19.89
CA GLU A 53 11.41 2.35 -19.54
C GLU A 53 12.79 2.45 -18.89
N ALA A 54 13.64 3.37 -19.39
CA ALA A 54 14.95 3.62 -18.81
C ALA A 54 14.82 4.26 -17.41
N TYR A 55 13.87 5.16 -17.21
CA TYR A 55 13.62 5.81 -15.93
C TYR A 55 13.20 4.80 -14.85
N ASP A 56 12.24 3.93 -15.15
CA ASP A 56 11.74 2.95 -14.19
C ASP A 56 12.84 1.96 -13.77
N ALA A 57 13.63 1.49 -14.74
CA ALA A 57 14.76 0.60 -14.49
C ALA A 57 15.88 1.28 -13.68
N ALA A 58 16.20 2.55 -13.99
CA ALA A 58 17.21 3.31 -13.26
C ALA A 58 16.74 3.71 -11.85
N PHE A 59 15.45 4.03 -11.68
CA PHE A 59 14.86 4.35 -10.38
C PHE A 59 14.94 3.15 -9.45
N THR A 60 14.56 1.97 -9.92
CA THR A 60 14.67 0.71 -9.18
C THR A 60 16.13 0.44 -8.76
N TYR A 61 17.08 0.60 -9.69
CA TYR A 61 18.51 0.42 -9.40
C TYR A 61 19.03 1.44 -8.39
N LEU A 62 18.69 2.71 -8.55
CA LEU A 62 19.22 3.81 -7.73
C LEU A 62 18.57 3.90 -6.33
N SER A 63 17.41 3.28 -6.14
CA SER A 63 16.70 3.25 -4.85
C SER A 63 17.30 2.27 -3.84
N ILE A 64 18.06 1.27 -4.30
CA ILE A 64 18.77 0.33 -3.42
C ILE A 64 20.04 1.01 -2.88
N PRO A 65 20.29 1.07 -1.56
CA PRO A 65 21.54 1.59 -0.99
C PRO A 65 22.80 0.96 -1.62
N VAL A 66 23.84 1.77 -1.87
CA VAL A 66 25.11 1.30 -2.48
C VAL A 66 25.73 0.14 -1.70
N ALA A 67 25.62 0.14 -0.37
CA ALA A 67 26.05 -0.95 0.49
C ALA A 67 25.33 -2.28 0.18
N GLU A 68 24.01 -2.24 -0.04
CA GLU A 68 23.21 -3.42 -0.44
C GLU A 68 23.53 -3.89 -1.87
N ARG A 69 23.91 -2.98 -2.79
CA ARG A 69 24.35 -3.36 -4.15
C ARG A 69 25.68 -4.11 -4.13
N ILE A 70 26.63 -3.67 -3.30
CA ILE A 70 27.93 -4.32 -3.11
C ILE A 70 27.73 -5.70 -2.46
N ILE A 71 26.86 -5.79 -1.44
CA ILE A 71 26.53 -7.07 -0.79
C ILE A 71 25.84 -8.02 -1.78
N SER A 72 24.89 -7.55 -2.58
CA SER A 72 24.16 -8.37 -3.57
C SER A 72 25.05 -8.89 -4.71
N SER A 73 26.04 -8.11 -5.13
CA SER A 73 27.03 -8.53 -6.14
C SER A 73 28.09 -9.49 -5.57
N ALA A 74 28.44 -9.35 -4.28
CA ALA A 74 29.32 -10.28 -3.57
C ALA A 74 28.63 -11.61 -3.20
N ILE A 75 27.30 -11.63 -3.01
CA ILE A 75 26.51 -12.84 -2.75
C ILE A 75 26.38 -13.72 -4.01
N LYS A 76 26.29 -13.11 -5.20
CA LYS A 76 26.17 -13.85 -6.49
C LYS A 76 27.39 -14.71 -6.86
N SER A 77 28.55 -14.52 -6.23
CA SER A 77 29.80 -15.25 -6.53
C SER A 77 30.09 -16.39 -5.56
N ARG A 78 29.23 -16.64 -4.56
CA ARG A 78 29.36 -17.75 -3.61
C ARG A 78 28.45 -18.90 -4.07
N PRO A 79 28.89 -20.18 -4.01
CA PRO A 79 27.98 -21.29 -4.27
C PRO A 79 26.80 -21.19 -3.31
N GLU A 80 25.58 -21.17 -3.85
CA GLU A 80 24.36 -20.94 -3.09
C GLU A 80 24.27 -21.89 -1.89
N PRO A 81 24.15 -21.37 -0.66
CA PRO A 81 23.47 -22.10 0.39
C PRO A 81 22.02 -22.21 -0.05
N GLN A 82 21.50 -23.44 -0.15
CA GLN A 82 20.11 -23.72 -0.50
C GLN A 82 19.17 -22.88 0.38
N GLN A 83 18.59 -21.81 -0.17
CA GLN A 83 17.58 -21.01 0.52
C GLN A 83 16.19 -21.64 0.32
N PRO A 84 15.32 -21.70 1.35
CA PRO A 84 14.00 -22.33 1.27
C PRO A 84 12.95 -21.56 0.44
N GLN A 85 13.33 -20.45 -0.20
CA GLN A 85 12.41 -19.43 -0.73
C GLN A 85 11.53 -19.90 -1.90
N HIS A 86 11.87 -21.01 -2.58
CA HIS A 86 11.13 -21.47 -3.75
C HIS A 86 10.09 -22.58 -3.49
N ASN A 87 9.92 -23.02 -2.24
CA ASN A 87 9.12 -24.21 -1.93
C ASN A 87 7.65 -23.96 -1.57
N TYR A 88 7.26 -22.76 -1.12
CA TYR A 88 5.86 -22.50 -0.69
C TYR A 88 4.88 -22.36 -1.86
N ARG A 89 5.19 -21.54 -2.88
CA ARG A 89 4.32 -21.39 -4.09
C ARG A 89 4.13 -22.69 -4.89
N ARG A 90 5.02 -23.69 -4.73
CA ARG A 90 4.96 -24.96 -5.48
C ARG A 90 3.98 -26.00 -4.91
N LYS A 91 3.44 -25.81 -3.70
CA LYS A 91 2.48 -26.74 -3.06
C LYS A 91 1.05 -26.22 -2.93
N ARG A 92 0.81 -24.95 -3.23
CA ARG A 92 -0.51 -24.31 -3.09
C ARG A 92 -1.47 -24.78 -4.18
N ASP A 93 -2.74 -24.94 -3.85
CA ASP A 93 -3.77 -25.18 -4.85
C ASP A 93 -3.81 -23.99 -5.85
N PRO A 94 -3.67 -24.25 -7.17
CA PRO A 94 -3.75 -23.20 -8.17
C PRO A 94 -5.08 -22.46 -8.20
N GLN A 95 -6.18 -23.10 -7.79
CA GLN A 95 -7.50 -22.45 -7.73
C GLN A 95 -7.59 -21.52 -6.52
N PHE A 96 -7.20 -21.99 -5.33
CA PHE A 96 -7.03 -21.13 -4.15
C PHE A 96 -6.19 -19.89 -4.47
N SER A 97 -5.00 -20.08 -5.05
CA SER A 97 -4.07 -18.99 -5.40
C SER A 97 -4.74 -17.92 -6.25
N ARG A 98 -5.37 -18.33 -7.36
CA ARG A 98 -6.05 -17.42 -8.30
C ARG A 98 -7.21 -16.68 -7.64
N THR A 99 -8.00 -17.37 -6.82
CA THR A 99 -9.13 -16.76 -6.13
C THR A 99 -8.67 -15.73 -5.10
N LEU A 100 -7.65 -16.06 -4.30
CA LEU A 100 -7.06 -15.16 -3.31
C LEU A 100 -6.46 -13.91 -3.97
N GLU A 101 -5.63 -14.09 -5.01
CA GLU A 101 -5.01 -12.99 -5.76
C GLU A 101 -6.07 -12.07 -6.39
N THR A 102 -7.10 -12.64 -7.02
CA THR A 102 -8.19 -11.84 -7.60
C THR A 102 -8.94 -11.05 -6.52
N ALA A 103 -9.17 -11.64 -5.35
CA ALA A 103 -9.79 -10.92 -4.22
C ALA A 103 -8.90 -9.77 -3.75
N LEU A 104 -7.60 -10.01 -3.55
CA LEU A 104 -6.63 -8.99 -3.14
C LEU A 104 -6.52 -7.84 -4.14
N GLN A 105 -6.61 -8.10 -5.46
CA GLN A 105 -6.68 -7.05 -6.48
C GLN A 105 -7.93 -6.16 -6.31
N TYR A 106 -9.10 -6.74 -6.00
CA TYR A 106 -10.28 -5.92 -5.70
C TYR A 106 -10.08 -5.07 -4.46
N MET A 107 -9.40 -5.60 -3.43
CA MET A 107 -9.10 -4.86 -2.22
C MET A 107 -8.10 -3.72 -2.47
N TYR A 108 -6.98 -4.02 -3.12
CA TYR A 108 -5.97 -3.03 -3.49
C TYR A 108 -6.60 -1.88 -4.29
N SER A 109 -7.36 -2.20 -5.34
CA SER A 109 -8.07 -1.21 -6.13
C SER A 109 -9.15 -0.44 -5.34
N ALA A 110 -9.71 -1.02 -4.28
CA ALA A 110 -10.62 -0.33 -3.37
C ALA A 110 -9.87 0.65 -2.46
N MET A 111 -8.76 0.22 -1.87
CA MET A 111 -7.89 1.03 -1.01
C MET A 111 -7.26 2.19 -1.78
N GLU A 112 -6.76 1.94 -2.98
CA GLU A 112 -6.22 2.97 -3.87
C GLU A 112 -7.27 4.05 -4.14
N THR A 113 -8.48 3.65 -4.56
CA THR A 113 -9.59 4.60 -4.79
C THR A 113 -9.98 5.32 -3.49
N TYR A 114 -9.94 4.62 -2.34
CA TYR A 114 -10.26 5.21 -1.04
C TYR A 114 -9.30 6.34 -0.68
N TYR A 115 -7.99 6.11 -0.80
CA TYR A 115 -6.98 7.10 -0.44
C TYR A 115 -6.77 8.18 -1.49
N GLN A 116 -6.81 7.84 -2.79
CA GLN A 116 -6.68 8.81 -3.88
C GLN A 116 -7.74 9.92 -3.80
N TYR A 117 -8.96 9.59 -3.37
CA TYR A 117 -10.06 10.55 -3.25
C TYR A 117 -10.21 11.15 -1.84
N GLY A 118 -9.29 10.84 -0.91
CA GLY A 118 -9.32 11.34 0.47
C GLY A 118 -10.50 10.83 1.29
N LEU A 119 -11.02 9.63 0.98
CA LEU A 119 -12.21 9.07 1.63
C LEU A 119 -11.93 8.61 3.07
N ASP A 120 -10.67 8.60 3.52
CA ASP A 120 -10.29 8.56 4.93
C ASP A 120 -10.92 9.73 5.71
N LYS A 121 -11.11 10.88 5.07
CA LYS A 121 -11.82 12.02 5.67
C LYS A 121 -13.34 11.84 5.52
N ILE A 122 -14.01 11.50 6.64
CA ILE A 122 -15.44 11.14 6.69
C ILE A 122 -16.34 12.17 6.00
N ALA A 123 -16.08 13.47 6.18
CA ALA A 123 -16.85 14.55 5.58
C ALA A 123 -16.92 14.46 4.05
N LEU A 124 -15.82 14.03 3.41
CA LEU A 124 -15.69 13.99 1.96
C LEU A 124 -16.50 12.84 1.31
N ARG A 125 -16.99 11.88 2.09
CA ARG A 125 -17.69 10.68 1.56
C ARG A 125 -19.08 10.97 1.00
N ARG A 126 -19.69 12.11 1.35
CA ARG A 126 -21.10 12.43 1.03
C ARG A 126 -21.27 13.35 -0.17
N GLU A 127 -20.18 13.86 -0.74
CA GLU A 127 -20.21 14.94 -1.73
C GLU A 127 -20.02 14.43 -3.16
N GLY A 128 -20.92 14.82 -4.08
CA GLY A 128 -20.75 14.71 -5.54
C GLY A 128 -20.03 13.44 -6.04
N THR A 129 -18.93 13.63 -6.77
CA THR A 129 -18.11 12.56 -7.33
C THR A 129 -17.53 11.63 -6.26
N ARG A 130 -17.18 12.15 -5.08
CA ARG A 130 -16.61 11.36 -3.98
C ARG A 130 -17.62 10.37 -3.40
N ARG A 131 -18.90 10.71 -3.35
CA ARG A 131 -19.97 9.76 -2.99
C ARG A 131 -20.06 8.58 -3.94
N SER A 132 -19.91 8.84 -5.24
CA SER A 132 -19.87 7.77 -6.26
C SER A 132 -18.64 6.88 -6.06
N ARG A 133 -17.46 7.48 -5.82
CA ARG A 133 -16.22 6.74 -5.52
C ARG A 133 -16.33 5.93 -4.24
N TYR A 134 -16.89 6.48 -3.17
CA TYR A 134 -17.17 5.77 -1.92
C TYR A 134 -18.06 4.54 -2.14
N SER A 135 -19.12 4.69 -2.93
CA SER A 135 -20.00 3.56 -3.29
C SER A 135 -19.28 2.52 -4.16
N SER A 136 -18.33 2.95 -4.99
CA SER A 136 -17.46 2.05 -5.76
C SER A 136 -16.52 1.24 -4.85
N VAL A 137 -15.87 1.89 -3.88
CA VAL A 137 -15.00 1.24 -2.88
C VAL A 137 -15.76 0.13 -2.15
N ILE A 138 -16.95 0.43 -1.63
CA ILE A 138 -17.81 -0.56 -0.95
C ILE A 138 -18.11 -1.76 -1.86
N ARG A 139 -18.45 -1.52 -3.13
CA ARG A 139 -18.76 -2.60 -4.09
C ARG A 139 -17.53 -3.48 -4.36
N LYS A 140 -16.35 -2.89 -4.53
CA LYS A 140 -15.10 -3.63 -4.75
C LYS A 140 -14.76 -4.53 -3.55
N VAL A 141 -14.81 -3.99 -2.33
CA VAL A 141 -14.55 -4.78 -1.10
C VAL A 141 -15.55 -5.93 -0.98
N LYS A 142 -16.85 -5.68 -1.22
CA LYS A 142 -17.88 -6.74 -1.22
C LYS A 142 -17.64 -7.81 -2.29
N LYS A 143 -17.20 -7.41 -3.49
CA LYS A 143 -16.90 -8.35 -4.57
C LYS A 143 -15.72 -9.25 -4.21
N GLY A 144 -14.65 -8.70 -3.65
CA GLY A 144 -13.53 -9.51 -3.18
C GLY A 144 -13.94 -10.47 -2.06
N PHE A 145 -14.79 -10.03 -1.11
CA PHE A 145 -15.39 -10.94 -0.11
C PHE A 145 -16.17 -12.10 -0.73
N GLN A 146 -16.97 -11.84 -1.77
CA GLN A 146 -17.75 -12.86 -2.45
C GLN A 146 -16.86 -13.91 -3.12
N LEU A 147 -15.68 -13.52 -3.60
CA LEU A 147 -14.70 -14.45 -4.17
C LEU A 147 -14.08 -15.37 -3.12
N LEU A 148 -13.86 -14.88 -1.89
CA LEU A 148 -13.25 -15.67 -0.81
C LEU A 148 -14.23 -16.68 -0.17
N LYS A 149 -15.54 -16.40 -0.21
CA LYS A 149 -16.57 -17.25 0.43
C LYS A 149 -16.49 -18.75 0.07
N PRO A 150 -16.34 -19.15 -1.20
CA PRO A 150 -16.26 -20.56 -1.55
C PRO A 150 -15.02 -21.27 -0.99
N LEU A 151 -13.93 -20.54 -0.69
CA LEU A 151 -12.70 -21.14 -0.17
C LEU A 151 -12.87 -21.69 1.24
N ALA A 152 -13.70 -21.06 2.08
CA ALA A 152 -13.91 -21.47 3.47
C ALA A 152 -14.53 -22.87 3.66
N GLY A 153 -15.04 -23.50 2.59
CA GLY A 153 -15.58 -24.86 2.61
C GLY A 153 -14.76 -25.87 1.81
N SER A 154 -13.63 -25.46 1.24
CA SER A 154 -12.76 -26.31 0.43
C SER A 154 -11.66 -26.94 1.30
N PRO A 155 -11.18 -28.15 0.97
CA PRO A 155 -9.98 -28.69 1.60
C PRO A 155 -8.79 -27.75 1.37
N MET A 156 -8.14 -27.34 2.46
CA MET A 156 -7.01 -26.42 2.43
C MET A 156 -5.88 -26.99 3.30
N THR A 157 -4.65 -26.59 2.99
CA THR A 157 -3.53 -26.76 3.91
C THR A 157 -3.63 -25.75 5.05
N ALA A 158 -2.99 -26.03 6.19
CA ALA A 158 -2.97 -25.08 7.32
C ALA A 158 -2.43 -23.68 6.93
N GLY A 159 -1.49 -23.62 5.98
CA GLY A 159 -0.97 -22.34 5.48
C GLY A 159 -1.97 -21.58 4.60
N GLU A 160 -2.80 -22.28 3.83
CA GLU A 160 -3.88 -21.66 3.04
C GLU A 160 -5.04 -21.20 3.93
N GLU A 161 -5.35 -21.94 4.99
CA GLU A 161 -6.33 -21.55 6.01
C GLU A 161 -5.91 -20.25 6.71
N GLU A 162 -4.65 -20.17 7.15
CA GLU A 162 -4.09 -18.97 7.79
C GLU A 162 -4.13 -17.75 6.84
N GLU A 163 -3.71 -17.91 5.59
CA GLU A 163 -3.74 -16.84 4.59
C GLU A 163 -5.15 -16.34 4.30
N LEU A 164 -6.10 -17.28 4.18
CA LEU A 164 -7.50 -16.96 3.99
C LEU A 164 -8.04 -16.21 5.19
N GLU A 165 -7.72 -16.65 6.40
CA GLU A 165 -8.16 -16.03 7.64
C GLU A 165 -7.65 -14.58 7.75
N ILE A 166 -6.34 -14.36 7.63
CA ILE A 166 -5.72 -13.03 7.66
C ILE A 166 -6.34 -12.13 6.60
N THR A 167 -6.48 -12.62 5.37
CA THR A 167 -7.08 -11.86 4.27
C THR A 167 -8.53 -11.50 4.55
N VAL A 168 -9.36 -12.46 4.99
CA VAL A 168 -10.76 -12.24 5.32
C VAL A 168 -10.92 -11.26 6.49
N ASN A 169 -10.05 -11.35 7.50
CA ASN A 169 -10.04 -10.47 8.65
C ASN A 169 -9.71 -9.04 8.23
N PHE A 170 -8.67 -8.83 7.41
CA PHE A 170 -8.35 -7.51 6.87
C PHE A 170 -9.51 -6.93 6.07
N PHE A 171 -10.13 -7.72 5.18
CA PHE A 171 -11.30 -7.26 4.42
C PHE A 171 -12.44 -6.83 5.33
N ARG A 172 -12.65 -7.55 6.43
CA ARG A 172 -13.73 -7.28 7.38
C ARG A 172 -13.50 -5.97 8.10
N TYR A 173 -12.30 -5.74 8.60
CA TYR A 173 -11.99 -4.53 9.35
C TYR A 173 -11.83 -3.32 8.43
N PHE A 174 -11.31 -3.49 7.21
CA PHE A 174 -11.34 -2.42 6.22
C PHE A 174 -12.77 -2.03 5.85
N TYR A 175 -13.66 -3.00 5.64
CA TYR A 175 -15.09 -2.74 5.42
C TYR A 175 -15.74 -2.00 6.60
N LYS A 176 -15.52 -2.47 7.83
CA LYS A 176 -16.02 -1.79 9.05
C LYS A 176 -15.49 -0.36 9.15
N ASN A 177 -14.20 -0.14 8.88
CA ASN A 177 -13.57 1.17 8.88
C ASN A 177 -14.20 2.15 7.86
N ILE A 178 -14.49 1.69 6.64
CA ILE A 178 -15.19 2.49 5.61
C ILE A 178 -16.59 2.93 6.10
N HIS A 179 -17.20 2.17 7.00
CA HIS A 179 -18.51 2.45 7.58
C HIS A 179 -18.48 3.28 8.87
N ILE A 180 -17.30 3.69 9.35
CA ILE A 180 -17.21 4.65 10.45
C ILE A 180 -17.73 6.00 9.99
N PHE A 181 -18.82 6.48 10.59
CA PHE A 181 -19.39 7.81 10.34
C PHE A 181 -19.38 8.72 11.58
N SER A 182 -18.73 8.27 12.65
CA SER A 182 -18.74 8.96 13.93
C SER A 182 -17.99 10.29 13.83
N ILE A 183 -18.75 11.36 14.00
CA ILE A 183 -18.27 12.74 14.04
C ILE A 183 -18.49 13.20 15.48
N ARG A 184 -17.47 13.83 16.08
CA ARG A 184 -17.56 14.40 17.42
C ARG A 184 -18.76 15.36 17.50
N PRO A 185 -19.70 15.18 18.44
CA PRO A 185 -20.81 16.12 18.64
C PRO A 185 -20.32 17.52 19.02
N ALA A 186 -21.02 18.57 18.58
CA ALA A 186 -20.68 19.95 18.90
C ALA A 186 -20.70 20.20 20.42
N ASP A 187 -21.71 19.66 21.11
CA ASP A 187 -21.92 19.80 22.56
C ASP A 187 -21.30 18.63 23.36
N SER A 188 -20.10 18.18 22.95
CA SER A 188 -19.39 17.07 23.60
C SER A 188 -18.82 17.47 24.96
N THR A 189 -18.88 16.57 25.95
CA THR A 189 -18.26 16.75 27.27
C THR A 189 -16.73 16.84 27.18
N ALA A 190 -16.05 17.30 28.24
CA ALA A 190 -14.59 17.33 28.27
C ALA A 190 -13.96 15.94 28.11
N TYR A 191 -14.64 14.91 28.64
CA TYR A 191 -14.28 13.50 28.49
C TYR A 191 -14.34 13.06 27.02
N GLU A 192 -15.47 13.29 26.36
CA GLU A 192 -15.66 12.98 24.93
C GLU A 192 -14.66 13.72 24.04
N ARG A 193 -14.38 15.00 24.34
CA ARG A 193 -13.39 15.78 23.58
C ARG A 193 -11.98 15.19 23.68
N LYS A 194 -11.60 14.64 24.84
CA LYS A 194 -10.30 13.98 24.99
C LYS A 194 -10.27 12.66 24.23
N ALA A 195 -11.28 11.80 24.41
CA ALA A 195 -11.40 10.53 23.70
C ALA A 195 -11.37 10.71 22.18
N PHE A 196 -12.13 11.66 21.63
CA PHE A 196 -12.13 11.95 20.20
C PHE A 196 -10.80 12.50 19.67
N ARG A 197 -10.00 13.20 20.49
CA ARG A 197 -8.66 13.64 20.09
C ARG A 197 -7.72 12.45 19.93
N HIS A 198 -7.71 11.54 20.90
CA HIS A 198 -6.97 10.28 20.80
C HIS A 198 -7.42 9.48 19.57
N PHE A 199 -8.74 9.35 19.37
CA PHE A 199 -9.30 8.62 18.24
C PHE A 199 -8.88 9.21 16.89
N THR A 200 -9.00 10.53 16.74
CA THR A 200 -8.64 11.23 15.50
C THR A 200 -7.15 11.07 15.21
N HIS A 201 -6.31 11.23 16.23
CA HIS A 201 -4.86 11.12 16.06
C HIS A 201 -4.45 9.68 15.70
N GLY A 202 -4.93 8.68 16.44
CA GLY A 202 -4.67 7.26 16.15
C GLY A 202 -5.17 6.84 14.76
N SER A 203 -6.38 7.29 14.38
CA SER A 203 -6.93 7.06 13.04
C SER A 203 -6.06 7.64 11.94
N ASP A 204 -5.63 8.90 12.08
CA ASP A 204 -4.79 9.58 11.08
C ASP A 204 -3.40 8.94 10.97
N LEU A 205 -2.87 8.37 12.06
CA LEU A 205 -1.63 7.60 12.05
C LEU A 205 -1.79 6.29 11.28
N ILE A 206 -2.88 5.54 11.49
CA ILE A 206 -3.16 4.30 10.73
C ILE A 206 -3.29 4.60 9.24
N ASP A 207 -4.07 5.61 8.87
CA ASP A 207 -4.23 5.98 7.46
C ASP A 207 -2.89 6.42 6.83
N ARG A 208 -1.96 6.97 7.63
CA ARG A 208 -0.59 7.26 7.19
C ARG A 208 0.26 5.99 7.03
N ILE A 209 0.20 5.07 7.99
CA ILE A 209 0.92 3.78 7.96
C ILE A 209 0.54 3.00 6.69
N ILE A 210 -0.76 2.88 6.41
CA ILE A 210 -1.26 2.18 5.22
C ILE A 210 -0.78 2.86 3.93
N LYS A 211 -0.85 4.20 3.87
CA LYS A 211 -0.33 4.95 2.71
C LYS A 211 1.18 4.78 2.56
N GLU A 212 1.95 4.81 3.64
CA GLU A 212 3.41 4.70 3.57
C GLU A 212 3.86 3.32 3.05
N ILE A 213 3.17 2.25 3.47
CA ILE A 213 3.46 0.88 3.03
C ILE A 213 2.96 0.61 1.61
N MET A 214 1.71 0.97 1.29
CA MET A 214 1.04 0.53 0.06
C MET A 214 0.98 1.59 -1.05
N PHE A 215 1.01 2.87 -0.69
CA PHE A 215 0.72 3.98 -1.60
C PHE A 215 1.65 5.16 -1.32
N ILE A 216 2.96 4.91 -1.32
CA ILE A 216 3.96 5.87 -0.85
C ILE A 216 3.90 7.23 -1.59
N ASP A 217 3.41 7.23 -2.83
CA ASP A 217 3.16 8.42 -3.64
C ASP A 217 2.09 9.35 -3.05
N PHE A 218 1.22 8.84 -2.17
CA PHE A 218 0.23 9.63 -1.42
C PHE A 218 0.80 10.23 -0.13
N VAL A 219 2.07 9.95 0.20
CA VAL A 219 2.74 10.47 1.40
C VAL A 219 3.80 11.48 1.01
N GLU A 220 3.68 12.68 1.57
CA GLU A 220 4.67 13.74 1.42
C GLU A 220 6.07 13.29 1.85
N PRO A 221 7.13 13.55 1.07
CA PRO A 221 8.49 13.03 1.33
C PRO A 221 9.01 13.28 2.75
N PHE A 222 8.74 14.46 3.32
CA PHE A 222 9.20 14.84 4.67
C PHE A 222 8.45 14.13 5.81
N ARG A 223 7.36 13.42 5.51
CA ARG A 223 6.59 12.63 6.49
C ARG A 223 6.93 11.13 6.48
N ARG A 224 7.80 10.68 5.57
CA ARG A 224 8.22 9.29 5.42
C ARG A 224 9.31 8.90 6.44
N GLY A 225 9.45 7.61 6.70
CA GLY A 225 10.56 7.02 7.47
C GLY A 225 10.35 7.02 8.98
N ARG A 226 9.10 7.11 9.45
CA ARG A 226 8.74 7.01 10.89
C ARG A 226 7.73 5.89 11.17
N LEU A 227 7.79 4.82 10.38
CA LEU A 227 6.77 3.77 10.38
C LEU A 227 6.66 3.09 11.75
N SER A 228 7.79 2.68 12.35
CA SER A 228 7.80 2.01 13.66
C SER A 228 7.26 2.91 14.78
N GLU A 229 7.64 4.19 14.79
CA GLU A 229 7.14 5.16 15.76
C GLU A 229 5.65 5.42 15.56
N ASN A 230 5.19 5.56 14.32
CA ASN A 230 3.79 5.79 13.99
C ASN A 230 2.92 4.59 14.41
N ILE A 231 3.38 3.35 14.22
CA ILE A 231 2.67 2.13 14.66
C ILE A 231 2.49 2.16 16.18
N LYS A 232 3.59 2.31 16.94
CA LYS A 232 3.55 2.34 18.42
C LYS A 232 2.65 3.47 18.93
N LEU A 233 2.71 4.63 18.30
CA LEU A 233 1.89 5.77 18.68
C LEU A 233 0.42 5.53 18.35
N ALA A 234 0.09 4.97 17.18
CA ALA A 234 -1.29 4.62 16.83
C ALA A 234 -1.89 3.63 17.84
N GLU A 235 -1.12 2.61 18.23
CA GLU A 235 -1.54 1.65 19.27
C GLU A 235 -1.78 2.34 20.61
N ALA A 236 -0.85 3.18 21.06
CA ALA A 236 -0.98 3.89 22.33
C ALA A 236 -2.22 4.79 22.36
N GLU A 237 -2.48 5.53 21.29
CA GLU A 237 -3.65 6.41 21.15
C GLU A 237 -4.96 5.62 21.23
N LEU A 238 -5.05 4.47 20.54
CA LEU A 238 -6.26 3.63 20.56
C LEU A 238 -6.44 2.88 21.87
N ASN A 239 -5.36 2.36 22.46
CA ASN A 239 -5.39 1.70 23.78
C ASN A 239 -5.82 2.67 24.88
N THR A 240 -5.39 3.93 24.81
CA THR A 240 -5.84 4.98 25.73
C THR A 240 -7.37 5.07 25.72
N ILE A 241 -8.01 5.02 24.54
CA ILE A 241 -9.49 5.04 24.46
C ILE A 241 -10.09 3.79 25.07
N ILE A 242 -9.56 2.62 24.71
CA ILE A 242 -10.10 1.31 25.13
C ILE A 242 -10.01 1.14 26.65
N ILE A 243 -8.94 1.63 27.28
CA ILE A 243 -8.66 1.45 28.71
C ILE A 243 -9.23 2.61 29.53
N ASP A 244 -8.89 3.85 29.16
CA ASP A 244 -9.16 5.03 29.99
C ASP A 244 -10.47 5.74 29.60
N TYR A 245 -11.02 5.44 28.42
CA TYR A 245 -12.25 6.06 27.90
C TYR A 245 -13.29 5.01 27.46
N SER A 246 -13.49 3.95 28.24
CA SER A 246 -14.37 2.82 27.91
C SER A 246 -15.86 3.19 27.73
N GLU A 247 -16.29 4.34 28.23
CA GLU A 247 -17.66 4.85 28.00
C GLU A 247 -17.76 5.84 26.82
N ALA A 248 -16.65 6.13 26.14
CA ALA A 248 -16.66 7.13 25.07
C ALA A 248 -17.42 6.65 23.84
N LEU A 249 -18.10 7.60 23.18
CA LEU A 249 -18.87 7.33 21.96
C LEU A 249 -18.03 6.74 20.82
N CYS A 250 -16.72 6.99 20.81
CA CYS A 250 -15.79 6.50 19.80
C CYS A 250 -15.11 5.17 20.15
N LEU A 251 -15.47 4.51 21.26
CA LEU A 251 -14.81 3.26 21.70
C LEU A 251 -14.85 2.20 20.60
N ARG A 252 -16.03 1.94 20.04
CA ARG A 252 -16.22 0.88 19.04
C ARG A 252 -15.43 1.15 17.76
N GLU A 253 -15.36 2.41 17.34
CA GLU A 253 -14.57 2.85 16.21
C GLU A 253 -13.06 2.70 16.48
N ALA A 254 -12.62 2.96 17.71
CA ALA A 254 -11.23 2.75 18.12
C ALA A 254 -10.84 1.28 18.06
N GLU A 255 -11.71 0.37 18.54
CA GLU A 255 -11.52 -1.08 18.39
C GLU A 255 -11.42 -1.49 16.92
N ILE A 256 -12.33 -1.00 16.06
CA ILE A 256 -12.28 -1.28 14.61
C ILE A 256 -10.96 -0.81 13.99
N LYS A 257 -10.47 0.38 14.38
CA LYS A 257 -9.21 0.94 13.88
C LYS A 257 -8.01 0.13 14.37
N LYS A 258 -8.01 -0.32 15.62
CA LYS A 258 -6.93 -1.15 16.19
C LYS A 258 -6.84 -2.49 15.45
N GLU A 259 -7.97 -3.15 15.27
CA GLU A 259 -8.04 -4.41 14.53
C GLU A 259 -7.68 -4.24 13.04
N LEU A 260 -8.05 -3.10 12.42
CA LEU A 260 -7.60 -2.78 11.08
C LEU A 260 -6.07 -2.68 11.00
N LEU A 261 -5.42 -2.05 11.99
CA LEU A 261 -3.96 -1.95 12.02
C LEU A 261 -3.32 -3.34 12.09
N TYR A 262 -3.72 -4.18 13.03
CA TYR A 262 -3.12 -5.51 13.19
C TYR A 262 -3.35 -6.41 11.99
N THR A 263 -4.59 -6.51 11.52
CA THR A 263 -4.88 -7.34 10.34
C THR A 263 -4.22 -6.82 9.06
N PHE A 264 -3.89 -5.53 9.00
CA PHE A 264 -3.08 -4.97 7.92
C PHE A 264 -1.60 -5.36 8.07
N LEU A 265 -1.03 -5.31 9.28
CA LEU A 265 0.35 -5.73 9.53
C LEU A 265 0.55 -7.23 9.29
N ASP A 266 -0.39 -8.08 9.73
CA ASP A 266 -0.36 -9.53 9.44
C ASP A 266 -0.37 -9.77 7.92
N LEU A 267 -1.15 -8.97 7.18
CA LEU A 267 -1.23 -9.06 5.73
C LEU A 267 0.08 -8.60 5.06
N THR A 268 0.77 -7.60 5.60
CA THR A 268 2.10 -7.20 5.10
C THR A 268 3.16 -8.23 5.40
N ASP A 269 3.09 -8.92 6.54
CA ASP A 269 4.00 -10.02 6.87
C ASP A 269 3.85 -11.18 5.86
N LEU A 270 2.60 -11.53 5.49
CA LEU A 270 2.35 -12.50 4.40
C LEU A 270 2.94 -12.05 3.05
N GLN A 271 2.95 -10.75 2.78
CA GLN A 271 3.53 -10.21 1.56
C GLN A 271 5.05 -10.28 1.57
N ASP A 272 5.67 -9.92 2.69
CA ASP A 272 7.13 -9.96 2.88
C ASP A 272 7.67 -11.39 2.83
N ASP A 273 6.88 -12.36 3.33
CA ASP A 273 7.15 -13.80 3.18
C ASP A 273 6.93 -14.34 1.76
N GLY A 274 6.44 -13.51 0.83
CA GLY A 274 6.15 -13.88 -0.55
C GLY A 274 4.95 -14.82 -0.71
N ARG A 275 4.12 -14.97 0.34
CA ARG A 275 2.90 -15.80 0.33
C ARG A 275 1.79 -15.11 -0.46
N ILE A 276 1.70 -13.79 -0.40
CA ILE A 276 0.74 -13.01 -1.19
C ILE A 276 1.44 -11.91 -1.98
N ALA A 277 0.75 -11.33 -2.96
CA ALA A 277 1.22 -10.18 -3.71
C ALA A 277 0.05 -9.21 -3.96
N PHE A 278 0.34 -7.92 -3.82
CA PHE A 278 -0.54 -6.86 -4.30
C PHE A 278 -0.07 -6.47 -5.70
N TYR A 279 -1.00 -6.47 -6.64
CA TYR A 279 -0.80 -6.06 -8.03
C TYR A 279 -1.69 -4.86 -8.33
#